data_AF-A0A9E0E127-F1
#
_entry.id   AF-A0A9E0E127-F1
#
_cell.length_a   1.000
_cell.length_b   1.000
_cell.length_c   1.000
_cell.angle_alpha   90.00
_cell.angle_beta   90.00
_cell.angle_gamma   90.00
#
_symmetry.space_group_name_H-M   'P 1'
#
loop_
_entity.id
_entity.type
_entity.pdbx_description
1 polymer ?
#
loop_
_entity_poly.entity_id
_entity_poly.type
_entity_poly.pdbx_seq_one_letter_code
_entity_poly.pdbx_strand_id
1 'polypeptide(L)' 'MERYFNTLKTELINTNQYFSTEHLQADISKFAHLWYNHNRPHSYNGYKTPFEKRFEIDNNVT' A
#
# COMPACT_ATOMS: atom_id res chain seq x y z
N MET A 1 6.32 -5.12 -8.64
CA MET A 1 6.47 -5.53 -7.23
C MET A 1 7.56 -4.76 -6.48
N GLU A 2 8.66 -4.35 -7.13
CA GLU A 2 9.79 -3.70 -6.43
C GLU A 2 9.44 -2.39 -5.69
N ARG A 3 8.61 -1.50 -6.27
CA ARG A 3 8.19 -0.25 -5.61
C ARG A 3 7.45 -0.45 -4.29
N TYR A 4 6.61 -1.49 -4.19
CA TYR A 4 5.84 -1.76 -2.98
C TYR A 4 6.78 -2.10 -1.83
N PHE A 5 7.69 -3.07 -2.03
CA PHE A 5 8.60 -3.50 -0.97
C PHE A 5 9.59 -2.41 -0.56
N ASN A 6 10.07 -1.58 -1.48
CA ASN A 6 10.91 -0.44 -1.12
C ASN A 6 10.15 0.57 -0.27
N THR A 7 8.88 0.83 -0.60
CA THR A 7 8.01 1.70 0.20
C THR A 7 7.75 1.11 1.59
N LEU A 8 7.36 -0.15 1.66
CA LEU A 8 7.11 -0.86 2.92
C LEU A 8 8.35 -0.82 3.84
N LYS A 9 9.54 -1.07 3.28
CA LYS A 9 10.78 -1.02 4.06
C LYS A 9 11.07 0.39 4.56
N THR A 10 11.05 1.39 3.68
CA THR A 10 11.46 2.76 4.02
C THR A 10 10.46 3.48 4.92
N GLU A 11 9.16 3.27 4.74
CA GLU A 11 8.11 4.04 5.41
C GLU A 11 7.46 3.30 6.60
N LEU A 12 7.68 1.98 6.74
CA LEU A 12 7.16 1.20 7.86
C LEU A 12 8.26 0.44 8.62
N ILE A 13 9.01 -0.44 7.94
CA ILE A 13 9.89 -1.39 8.64
C ILE A 13 11.10 -0.70 9.26
N ASN A 14 11.76 0.20 8.53
CA ASN A 14 12.98 0.85 8.99
C ASN A 14 12.71 1.97 10.00
N THR A 15 11.48 2.46 10.09
CA THR A 15 11.08 3.57 10.96
C THR A 15 10.46 3.10 12.27
N ASN A 16 10.17 1.81 12.42
CA ASN A 16 9.48 1.24 13.59
C ASN A 16 10.31 0.11 14.23
N GLN A 17 10.09 -0.10 15.53
CA GLN A 17 10.59 -1.25 16.26
C GLN A 17 9.44 -2.18 16.61
N TYR A 18 9.68 -3.48 16.45
CA TYR A 18 8.69 -4.52 16.70
C TYR A 18 9.18 -5.46 17.79
N PHE A 19 8.33 -5.69 18.78
CA PHE A 19 8.62 -6.55 19.94
C PHE A 19 7.98 -7.93 19.83
N SER A 20 7.15 -8.16 18.80
CA SER A 20 6.59 -9.46 18.48
C SER A 20 6.27 -9.58 16.99
N THR A 21 6.21 -10.82 16.50
CA THR A 21 5.85 -11.12 15.11
C THR A 21 4.41 -10.73 14.81
N GLU A 22 3.50 -10.89 15.77
CA GLU A 22 2.09 -10.55 15.64
C GLU A 22 1.90 -9.04 15.42
N HIS A 23 2.64 -8.21 16.16
CA HIS A 23 2.60 -6.76 15.98
C HIS A 23 3.12 -6.36 14.60
N LEU A 24 4.26 -6.92 14.17
CA LEU A 24 4.81 -6.71 12.83
C LEU A 24 3.81 -7.09 11.73
N GLN A 25 3.19 -8.26 11.85
CA GLN A 25 2.21 -8.75 10.87
C GLN A 25 0.96 -7.86 10.81
N ALA A 26 0.45 -7.41 11.96
CA ALA A 26 -0.69 -6.52 12.04
C ALA A 26 -0.42 -5.19 11.32
N ASP A 27 0.77 -4.62 11.52
CA ASP A 27 1.16 -3.36 10.89
C ASP A 27 1.42 -3.51 9.39
N ILE A 28 2.07 -4.59 8.95
CA ILE A 28 2.21 -4.89 7.51
C ILE A 28 0.84 -5.01 6.85
N SER A 29 -0.11 -5.68 7.49
CA SER A 29 -1.48 -5.85 6.98
C SER A 29 -2.20 -4.49 6.85
N LYS A 30 -2.18 -3.68 7.91
CA LYS A 30 -2.76 -2.31 7.88
C LYS A 30 -2.10 -1.45 6.81
N PHE A 31 -0.77 -1.52 6.70
CA PHE A 31 -0.03 -0.75 5.72
C PHE A 31 -0.40 -1.14 4.29
N ALA A 32 -0.47 -2.45 3.99
CA ALA A 32 -0.84 -2.93 2.66
C ALA A 32 -2.29 -2.55 2.31
N HIS A 33 -3.23 -2.92 3.19
CA HIS A 33 -4.65 -2.81 2.90
C HIS A 33 -5.16 -1.38 3.02
N LEU A 34 -4.83 -0.65 4.08
CA LEU A 34 -5.38 0.68 4.31
C LEU A 34 -4.53 1.74 3.63
N TRP A 35 -3.24 1.77 3.97
CA TRP A 35 -2.41 2.89 3.54
C TRP A 35 -2.00 2.79 2.07
N TYR A 36 -1.32 1.72 1.65
CA TYR A 36 -0.79 1.60 0.29
C TYR A 36 -1.90 1.47 -0.75
N ASN A 37 -2.89 0.60 -0.52
CA ASN A 37 -3.92 0.31 -1.51
C ASN A 37 -5.02 1.38 -1.57
N HIS A 38 -5.43 1.97 -0.44
CA HIS A 38 -6.59 2.87 -0.40
C HIS A 38 -6.25 4.34 -0.17
N ASN A 39 -5.08 4.66 0.42
CA ASN A 39 -4.76 6.06 0.78
C ASN A 39 -3.59 6.63 -0.01
N ARG A 40 -2.71 5.81 -0.59
CA ARG A 40 -1.51 6.30 -1.26
C ARG A 40 -1.77 6.61 -2.74
N PRO A 41 -1.72 7.88 -3.16
CA PRO A 41 -1.77 8.22 -4.58
C PRO A 41 -0.46 7.82 -5.27
N HIS A 42 -0.55 7.25 -6.47
CA HIS A 42 0.63 6.91 -7.27
C HIS A 42 0.68 7.75 -8.54
N SER A 43 1.79 8.43 -8.79
CA SER A 43 1.99 9.24 -10.01
C SER A 43 1.76 8.44 -11.29
N TYR A 44 2.21 7.17 -11.32
CA TYR A 44 1.96 6.25 -12.44
C TYR A 44 0.48 6.00 -12.71
N ASN A 45 -0.37 6.03 -11.68
CA ASN A 45 -1.81 5.83 -11.80
C ASN A 45 -2.56 7.15 -12.07
N GLY A 46 -1.87 8.23 -12.44
CA GLY A 46 -2.48 9.56 -12.57
C GLY A 46 -2.87 10.15 -11.20
N TYR A 47 -2.03 9.93 -10.19
CA TYR A 47 -2.26 10.32 -8.79
C TYR A 47 -3.48 9.66 -8.13
N LYS A 48 -3.98 8.57 -8.71
CA LYS A 48 -4.97 7.69 -8.09
C LYS A 48 -4.30 6.63 -7.23
N THR A 49 -5.03 6.16 -6.24
CA THR A 49 -4.64 5.00 -5.42
C THR A 49 -4.72 3.71 -6.24
N PRO A 50 -4.05 2.62 -5.83
CA PRO A 50 -4.19 1.34 -6.50
C PRO A 50 -5.64 0.85 -6.54
N PHE A 51 -6.41 1.09 -5.46
CA PHE A 51 -7.82 0.78 -5.39
C PHE A 51 -8.62 1.56 -6.44
N GLU A 52 -8.54 2.89 -6.43
CA GLU A 52 -9.26 3.73 -7.39
C GLU A 52 -8.91 3.36 -8.83
N LYS A 53 -7.64 3.07 -9.12
CA LYS A 53 -7.23 2.68 -10.46
C LYS A 53 -7.84 1.35 -10.91
N ARG A 54 -7.99 0.41 -9.98
CA ARG A 54 -8.62 -0.90 -10.27
C ARG A 54 -10.10 -0.74 -10.61
N PHE A 55 -10.85 -0.02 -9.79
CA PHE A 55 -12.29 0.17 -10.00
C PHE A 55 -12.61 1.17 -11.11
N GLU A 56 -11.69 2.08 -11.46
CA GLU A 56 -11.81 2.90 -12.68
C GLU A 56 -11.80 2.04 -13.95
N ILE A 57 -10.95 1.00 -14.03
CA ILE A 57 -10.90 0.11 -15.18
C ILE A 57 -12.22 -0.65 -15.32
N ASP A 58 -12.78 -1.11 -14.20
CA ASP A 58 -14.03 -1.87 -14.19
C ASP A 58 -15.22 -1.04 -14.72
N ASN A 59 -15.21 0.29 -14.54
CA ASN A 59 -16.24 1.20 -15.06
C ASN A 59 -16.06 1.57 -16.55
N ASN A 60 -14.92 1.25 -17.17
CA ASN A 60 -14.63 1.54 -18.58
C ASN A 60 -14.86 0.33 -19.51
N VAL A 61 -15.39 -0.78 -18.98
CA VAL A 61 -15.67 -2.04 -19.72
C VAL A 61 -17.18 -2.26 -19.95
N THR A 62 -18.01 -1.26 -19.67
CA THR A 62 -19.44 -1.19 -20.05
C THR A 62 -19.68 -0.04 -21.02
#